data_AF-A0A0F8WJK1-F1
#
_entry.id   AF-A0A0F8WJK1-F1
#
_cell.length_a   1.000
_cell.length_b   1.000
_cell.length_c   1.000
_cell.angle_alpha   90.00
_cell.angle_beta   90.00
_cell.angle_gamma   90.00
#
_symmetry.space_group_name_H-M   'P 1'
#
loop_
_entity.id
_entity.type
_entity.pdbx_description
1 polymer ?
#
loop_
_entity_poly.entity_id
_entity_poly.type
_entity_poly.pdbx_seq_one_letter_code
_entity_poly.pdbx_strand_id
1 'polypeptide(L)'
;TIGTNLPLSDTTASEFFRERCIDLCAHERITAVGDLETEAYVGYGHRQDWFVDFLVSVRWPTGKKNKDPRRVFFVSTGHNRHFEIKLGFEGGWKPRDWFAFKLDWAWHHAFKRTEKRAAFFKGATVKNIGPTLDARVSWDYFV
;
A
#
# COMPACT_ATOMS: atom_id res chain seq x y z
N THR A 1 32.26 -39.17 13.91
CA THR A 1 31.85 -38.03 13.06
C THR A 1 31.00 -38.59 11.93
N ILE A 2 29.68 -38.68 12.12
CA ILE A 2 28.78 -39.25 11.10
C ILE A 2 28.39 -38.11 10.18
N GLY A 3 29.07 -38.04 9.03
CA GLY A 3 28.65 -37.17 7.93
C GLY A 3 27.38 -37.73 7.33
N THR A 4 26.24 -37.14 7.69
CA THR A 4 24.99 -37.37 6.97
C THR A 4 25.11 -36.67 5.62
N ASN A 5 25.49 -37.45 4.61
CA ASN A 5 25.22 -37.15 3.21
C ASN A 5 23.70 -37.02 3.07
N LEU A 6 23.18 -35.81 3.21
CA LEU A 6 21.83 -35.50 2.76
C LEU A 6 21.84 -35.71 1.25
N PRO A 7 21.02 -36.62 0.69
CA PRO A 7 20.86 -36.67 -0.75
C PRO A 7 20.39 -35.29 -1.18
N LEU A 8 21.17 -34.63 -2.03
CA LEU A 8 20.72 -33.53 -2.88
C LEU A 8 19.72 -34.14 -3.87
N SER A 9 18.58 -34.57 -3.36
CA SER A 9 17.36 -34.76 -4.14
C SER A 9 17.13 -33.46 -4.88
N ASP A 10 16.77 -33.54 -6.15
CA ASP A 10 16.39 -32.44 -7.03
C ASP A 10 15.11 -31.71 -6.57
N THR A 11 14.93 -31.51 -5.27
CA THR A 11 13.89 -30.65 -4.72
C THR A 11 14.29 -29.22 -5.06
N THR A 12 13.70 -28.73 -6.14
CA THR A 12 13.76 -27.31 -6.50
C THR A 12 13.46 -26.46 -5.27
N ALA A 13 14.14 -25.33 -5.10
CA ALA A 13 13.96 -24.45 -3.94
C ALA A 13 12.47 -24.14 -3.67
N SER A 14 11.66 -24.04 -4.72
CA SER A 14 10.20 -23.93 -4.67
C SER A 14 9.51 -25.03 -3.89
N GLU A 15 9.92 -26.29 -4.04
CA GLU A 15 9.33 -27.43 -3.32
C GLU A 15 9.68 -27.39 -1.83
N PHE A 16 10.92 -27.08 -1.49
CA PHE A 16 11.35 -26.86 -0.09
C PHE A 16 10.52 -25.76 0.60
N PHE A 17 10.29 -24.64 -0.08
CA PHE A 17 9.46 -23.56 0.47
C PHE A 17 7.98 -23.94 0.55
N ARG A 18 7.45 -24.68 -0.43
CA ARG A 18 6.07 -25.16 -0.43
C ARG A 18 5.78 -26.10 0.73
N GLU A 19 6.71 -27.00 1.07
CA GLU A 19 6.62 -27.87 2.24
C GLU A 19 6.57 -27.10 3.57
N ARG A 20 7.12 -25.89 3.60
CA ARG A 20 7.07 -24.98 4.75
C ARG A 20 5.91 -23.98 4.67
N CYS A 21 4.93 -24.24 3.81
CA CYS A 21 3.76 -23.39 3.56
C CYS A 21 4.12 -21.97 3.06
N ILE A 22 5.28 -21.79 2.43
CA ILE A 22 5.70 -20.54 1.81
C ILE A 22 5.50 -20.69 0.30
N ASP A 23 4.56 -19.91 -0.24
CA ASP A 23 4.22 -19.98 -1.64
C ASP A 23 4.98 -18.92 -2.43
N LEU A 24 6.04 -19.35 -3.12
CA LEU A 24 6.81 -18.52 -4.04
C LEU A 24 6.26 -18.54 -5.47
N CYS A 25 5.32 -19.45 -5.76
CA CYS A 25 4.75 -19.63 -7.09
C CYS A 25 3.35 -19.01 -7.19
N ALA A 26 2.70 -18.62 -6.09
CA ALA A 26 1.49 -17.81 -6.06
C ALA A 26 1.79 -16.34 -6.37
N HIS A 27 2.13 -16.08 -7.63
CA HIS A 27 2.28 -14.76 -8.24
C HIS A 27 0.99 -14.32 -8.96
N GLU A 28 -0.16 -14.88 -8.56
CA GLU A 28 -1.44 -14.62 -9.19
C GLU A 28 -1.77 -13.12 -9.12
N ARG A 29 -1.87 -12.49 -10.29
CA ARG A 29 -2.38 -11.12 -10.41
C ARG A 29 -3.84 -11.12 -10.02
N ILE A 30 -4.16 -10.55 -8.87
CA ILE A 30 -5.54 -10.45 -8.41
C ILE A 30 -6.16 -9.19 -9.02
N THR A 31 -7.18 -9.39 -9.84
CA THR A 31 -8.08 -8.33 -10.29
C THR A 31 -9.30 -8.31 -9.39
N ALA A 32 -9.38 -7.33 -8.51
CA ALA A 32 -10.57 -7.06 -7.70
C ALA A 32 -10.79 -5.55 -7.59
N VAL A 33 -11.99 -5.15 -7.21
CA VAL A 33 -12.29 -3.75 -6.88
C VAL A 33 -11.36 -3.32 -5.75
N GLY A 34 -10.71 -2.17 -5.94
CA GLY A 34 -9.83 -1.57 -4.95
C GLY A 34 -10.59 -0.90 -3.80
N ASP A 35 -9.92 0.03 -3.14
CA ASP A 35 -10.57 0.87 -2.14
C ASP A 35 -11.43 1.94 -2.82
N LEU A 36 -12.64 2.15 -2.29
CA LEU A 36 -13.54 3.18 -2.75
C LEU A 36 -13.02 4.53 -2.26
N GLU A 37 -12.84 5.48 -3.15
CA GLU A 37 -12.44 6.85 -2.79
C GLU A 37 -13.60 7.81 -3.07
N THR A 38 -13.91 8.65 -2.09
CA THR A 38 -14.91 9.70 -2.19
C THR A 38 -14.23 11.04 -1.97
N GLU A 39 -14.23 11.91 -2.98
CA GLU A 39 -13.64 13.25 -2.91
C GLU A 39 -14.74 14.30 -3.07
N ALA A 40 -14.73 15.28 -2.17
CA ALA A 40 -15.52 16.48 -2.25
C ALA A 40 -14.59 17.66 -2.50
N TYR A 41 -14.95 18.53 -3.43
CA TYR A 41 -14.20 19.74 -3.73
C TYR A 41 -15.13 20.95 -3.67
N VAL A 42 -14.58 22.07 -3.19
CA VAL A 42 -15.26 23.36 -3.17
C VAL A 42 -14.31 24.40 -3.73
N GLY A 43 -14.77 25.10 -4.76
CA GLY A 43 -13.97 26.06 -5.51
C GLY A 43 -14.56 27.46 -5.48
N TYR A 44 -13.67 28.46 -5.48
CA TYR A 44 -14.03 29.86 -5.62
C TYR A 44 -13.07 30.57 -6.59
N GLY A 45 -13.52 31.70 -7.15
CA GLY A 45 -12.67 32.57 -7.99
C GLY A 45 -12.68 32.24 -9.48
N HIS A 46 -13.26 31.12 -9.93
CA HIS A 46 -13.23 30.65 -11.34
C HIS A 46 -13.65 31.65 -12.45
N ARG A 47 -14.28 32.78 -12.11
CA ARG A 47 -14.65 33.85 -13.06
C ARG A 47 -13.62 35.01 -13.11
N GLN A 48 -12.56 34.93 -12.35
CA GLN A 48 -11.50 35.93 -12.21
C GLN A 48 -10.20 35.33 -12.73
N ASP A 49 -9.14 36.13 -12.77
CA ASP A 49 -7.80 35.68 -13.16
C ASP A 49 -7.16 34.72 -12.14
N TRP A 50 -7.86 34.34 -11.08
CA TRP A 50 -7.38 33.40 -10.07
C TRP A 50 -8.46 32.40 -9.68
N PHE A 51 -8.07 31.25 -9.16
CA PHE A 51 -8.97 30.29 -8.57
C PHE A 51 -8.34 29.64 -7.35
N VAL A 52 -9.19 29.17 -6.44
CA VAL A 52 -8.79 28.39 -5.28
C VAL A 52 -9.82 27.29 -5.07
N ASP A 53 -9.34 26.06 -5.02
CA ASP A 53 -10.12 24.87 -4.77
C ASP A 53 -9.60 24.16 -3.51
N PHE A 54 -10.52 23.83 -2.61
CA PHE A 54 -10.24 23.01 -1.46
C PHE A 54 -10.81 21.61 -1.69
N LEU A 55 -9.99 20.59 -1.42
CA LEU A 55 -10.32 19.20 -1.66
C LEU A 55 -10.29 18.42 -0.35
N VAL A 56 -11.30 17.60 -0.13
CA VAL A 56 -11.34 16.63 0.97
C VAL A 56 -11.70 15.27 0.39
N SER A 57 -10.78 14.32 0.49
CA SER A 57 -10.99 12.94 0.06
C SER A 57 -10.93 11.99 1.24
N VAL A 58 -11.82 11.01 1.20
CA VAL A 58 -11.90 9.90 2.14
C VAL A 58 -11.79 8.62 1.34
N ARG A 59 -10.81 7.78 1.70
CA ARG A 59 -10.62 6.45 1.13
C ARG A 59 -11.18 5.39 2.07
N TRP A 60 -12.21 4.71 1.60
CA TRP A 60 -12.91 3.66 2.32
C TRP A 60 -12.25 2.29 2.11
N PRO A 61 -12.09 1.50 3.18
CA PRO A 61 -11.40 0.22 3.16
C PRO A 61 -12.25 -0.92 2.59
N THR A 62 -12.68 -0.81 1.33
CA THR A 62 -13.53 -1.80 0.65
C THR A 62 -12.73 -2.88 -0.07
N GLY A 63 -11.43 -2.66 -0.28
CA GLY A 63 -10.54 -3.59 -0.96
C GLY A 63 -10.37 -4.93 -0.23
N LYS A 64 -10.02 -5.97 -0.99
CA LYS A 64 -9.72 -7.30 -0.43
C LYS A 64 -8.43 -7.23 0.40
N LYS A 65 -8.50 -7.70 1.65
CA LYS A 65 -7.32 -7.83 2.53
C LYS A 65 -6.47 -9.05 2.18
N ASN A 66 -5.17 -8.95 2.42
CA ASN A 66 -4.36 -10.17 2.50
C ASN A 66 -4.70 -10.92 3.80
N LYS A 67 -5.22 -12.14 3.69
CA LYS A 67 -5.50 -13.00 4.86
C LYS A 67 -4.30 -13.85 5.25
N ASP A 68 -3.37 -14.06 4.33
CA ASP A 68 -2.26 -14.99 4.48
C ASP A 68 -0.92 -14.30 4.13
N PRO A 69 -0.12 -13.93 5.15
CA PRO A 69 1.15 -13.27 4.94
C PRO A 69 2.22 -14.20 4.34
N ARG A 70 1.95 -15.50 4.21
CA ARG A 70 2.88 -16.47 3.60
C ARG A 70 2.87 -16.43 2.07
N ARG A 71 1.91 -15.72 1.48
CA ARG A 71 1.89 -15.39 0.05
C ARG A 71 2.80 -14.20 -0.18
N VAL A 72 4.09 -14.48 -0.37
CA VAL A 72 5.15 -13.45 -0.41
C VAL A 72 4.94 -12.45 -1.54
N PHE A 73 4.38 -12.90 -2.67
CA PHE A 73 4.09 -12.07 -3.84
C PHE A 73 2.65 -11.54 -3.91
N PHE A 74 1.85 -11.72 -2.86
CA PHE A 74 0.49 -11.21 -2.85
C PHE A 74 0.51 -9.68 -2.74
N VAL A 75 0.06 -9.02 -3.80
CA VAL A 75 -0.23 -7.59 -3.79
C VAL A 75 -1.70 -7.41 -3.45
N SER A 76 -1.97 -6.71 -2.35
CA SER A 76 -3.32 -6.33 -1.96
C SER A 76 -3.93 -5.40 -3.00
N THR A 77 -5.21 -5.58 -3.31
CA THR A 77 -5.92 -4.72 -4.28
C THR A 77 -6.33 -3.36 -3.71
N GLY A 78 -6.11 -3.14 -2.41
CA GLY A 78 -6.24 -1.85 -1.73
C GLY A 78 -5.22 -1.70 -0.60
N HIS A 79 -5.35 -0.68 0.23
CA HIS A 79 -4.49 -0.37 1.39
C HIS A 79 -4.78 -1.27 2.59
N ASN A 80 -5.04 -2.56 2.35
CA ASN A 80 -5.23 -3.58 3.39
C ASN A 80 -6.21 -3.17 4.50
N ARG A 81 -7.25 -2.44 4.10
CA ARG A 81 -8.30 -1.86 4.93
C ARG A 81 -7.91 -0.69 5.82
N HIS A 82 -6.81 -0.01 5.55
CA HIS A 82 -6.55 1.29 6.17
C HIS A 82 -7.57 2.31 5.68
N PHE A 83 -8.01 3.17 6.59
CA PHE A 83 -8.80 4.34 6.25
C PHE A 83 -7.83 5.47 5.98
N GLU A 84 -8.08 6.29 4.97
CA GLU A 84 -7.22 7.42 4.64
C GLU A 84 -8.06 8.66 4.46
N ILE A 85 -7.55 9.77 5.01
CA ILE A 85 -8.06 11.09 4.75
C ILE A 85 -7.00 11.83 3.97
N LYS A 86 -7.42 12.49 2.90
CA LYS A 86 -6.62 13.40 2.11
C LYS A 86 -7.25 14.79 2.18
N LEU A 87 -6.44 15.78 2.53
CA LEU A 87 -6.79 17.19 2.42
C LEU A 87 -5.96 17.78 1.30
N GLY A 88 -6.58 18.50 0.39
CA GLY A 88 -5.93 19.13 -0.75
C GLY A 88 -6.29 20.60 -0.83
N PHE A 89 -5.37 21.37 -1.36
CA PHE A 89 -5.55 22.74 -1.72
C PHE A 89 -4.92 22.94 -3.10
N GLU A 90 -5.70 23.43 -4.03
CA GLU A 90 -5.24 23.83 -5.34
C GLU A 90 -5.54 25.32 -5.51
N GLY A 91 -4.57 26.07 -6.01
CA GLY A 91 -4.75 27.48 -6.29
C GLY A 91 -4.03 27.86 -7.57
N GLY A 92 -4.63 28.71 -8.37
CA GLY A 92 -3.99 29.22 -9.57
C GLY A 92 -4.23 30.69 -9.77
N TRP A 93 -3.31 31.33 -10.46
CA TRP A 93 -3.38 32.74 -10.80
C TRP A 93 -2.76 32.98 -12.18
N LYS A 94 -3.55 33.53 -13.09
CA LYS A 94 -3.19 33.85 -14.47
C LYS A 94 -3.20 35.37 -14.67
N PRO A 95 -2.15 36.09 -14.28
CA PRO A 95 -2.09 37.55 -14.42
C PRO A 95 -2.03 38.03 -15.88
N ARG A 96 -1.61 37.17 -16.82
CA ARG A 96 -1.46 37.48 -18.24
C ARG A 96 -1.85 36.28 -19.09
N ASP A 97 -2.23 36.50 -20.34
CA ASP A 97 -2.63 35.41 -21.23
C ASP A 97 -1.52 34.40 -21.53
N TRP A 98 -0.27 34.85 -21.50
CA TRP A 98 0.91 34.03 -21.77
C TRP A 98 1.50 33.37 -20.52
N PHE A 99 0.97 33.63 -19.31
CA PHE A 99 1.59 33.16 -18.07
C PHE A 99 0.59 32.90 -16.94
N ALA A 100 0.74 31.75 -16.29
CA ALA A 100 -0.06 31.35 -15.14
C ALA A 100 0.81 30.64 -14.09
N PHE A 101 0.45 30.84 -12.83
CA PHE A 101 0.91 30.06 -11.69
C PHE A 101 -0.16 29.07 -11.27
N LYS A 102 0.26 27.88 -10.85
CA LYS A 102 -0.56 26.89 -10.18
C LYS A 102 0.23 26.34 -8.99
N LEU A 103 -0.43 26.23 -7.86
CA LEU A 103 0.08 25.69 -6.61
C LEU A 103 -0.84 24.55 -6.19
N ASP A 104 -0.26 23.38 -6.05
CA ASP A 104 -0.94 22.19 -5.55
C ASP A 104 -0.30 21.80 -4.22
N TRP A 105 -1.12 21.67 -3.19
CA TRP A 105 -0.73 21.15 -1.90
C TRP A 105 -1.68 20.04 -1.50
N ALA A 106 -1.11 18.93 -1.01
CA ALA A 106 -1.89 17.82 -0.50
C ALA A 106 -1.27 17.33 0.80
N TRP A 107 -2.12 16.90 1.72
CA TRP A 107 -1.76 16.24 2.95
C TRP A 107 -2.55 14.95 3.05
N HIS A 108 -1.87 13.85 3.30
CA HIS A 108 -2.46 12.53 3.39
C HIS A 108 -2.23 11.95 4.79
N HIS A 109 -3.25 11.31 5.35
CA HIS A 109 -3.15 10.61 6.61
C HIS A 109 -3.83 9.25 6.56
N ALA A 110 -3.02 8.20 6.67
CA ALA A 110 -3.49 6.83 6.81
C ALA A 110 -3.62 6.45 8.28
N PHE A 111 -4.81 6.02 8.68
CA PHE A 111 -5.08 5.61 10.05
C PHE A 111 -4.43 4.27 10.35
N LYS A 112 -3.89 4.11 11.56
CA LYS A 112 -3.28 2.85 12.03
C LYS A 112 -4.30 1.72 12.02
N ARG A 113 -3.87 0.53 11.57
CA ARG A 113 -4.68 -0.69 11.62
C ARG A 113 -3.81 -1.90 11.94
N THR A 114 -4.43 -2.91 12.53
CA THR A 114 -3.80 -4.21 12.76
C THR A 114 -3.86 -5.04 11.49
N GLU A 115 -2.71 -5.50 11.03
CA GLU A 115 -2.52 -6.33 9.86
C GLU A 115 -1.82 -7.63 10.23
N LYS A 116 -2.08 -8.71 9.48
CA LYS A 116 -1.32 -9.94 9.61
C LYS A 116 -0.02 -9.82 8.82
N ARG A 117 1.11 -9.91 9.51
CA ARG A 117 2.46 -9.87 8.92
C ARG A 117 3.25 -11.11 9.35
N ALA A 118 4.19 -11.53 8.51
CA ALA A 118 5.11 -12.60 8.88
C ALA A 118 6.26 -12.01 9.72
N ALA A 119 6.54 -12.62 10.87
CA ALA A 119 7.61 -12.19 11.76
C ALA A 119 8.95 -12.35 11.05
N PHE A 120 9.86 -11.40 11.26
CA PHE A 120 11.25 -11.56 10.89
C PHE A 120 12.12 -11.19 12.09
N PHE A 121 13.28 -11.84 12.19
CA PHE A 121 14.24 -11.52 13.24
C PHE A 121 14.92 -10.18 12.94
N LYS A 122 15.28 -9.43 13.99
CA LYS A 122 16.02 -8.17 13.84
C LYS A 122 17.33 -8.45 13.10
N GLY A 123 17.56 -7.76 11.98
CA GLY A 123 18.74 -7.95 11.13
C GLY A 123 18.59 -8.98 9.99
N ALA A 124 17.40 -9.57 9.80
CA ALA A 124 17.17 -10.47 8.69
C ALA A 124 17.23 -9.76 7.32
N THR A 125 18.06 -10.29 6.42
CA THR A 125 18.16 -9.83 5.01
C THR A 125 16.88 -10.13 4.23
N VAL A 126 16.25 -11.26 4.50
CA VAL A 126 14.96 -11.66 3.91
C VAL A 126 13.84 -11.36 4.91
N LYS A 127 12.90 -10.51 4.50
CA LYS A 127 11.71 -10.15 5.28
C LYS A 127 10.50 -10.93 4.76
N ASN A 128 9.44 -11.02 5.57
CA ASN A 128 8.19 -11.75 5.26
C ASN A 128 8.29 -13.29 5.27
N ILE A 129 9.30 -13.88 5.92
CA ILE A 129 9.40 -15.32 6.14
C ILE A 129 9.40 -15.60 7.65
N GLY A 130 8.28 -16.12 8.16
CA GLY A 130 8.15 -16.46 9.58
C GLY A 130 6.69 -16.67 10.03
N PRO A 131 6.46 -16.90 11.34
CA PRO A 131 5.12 -17.08 11.89
C PRO A 131 4.27 -15.83 11.66
N THR A 132 2.96 -16.05 11.45
CA THR A 132 1.99 -14.97 11.30
C THR A 132 1.73 -14.31 12.64
N LEU A 133 1.95 -13.00 12.74
CA LEU A 133 1.56 -12.18 13.89
C LEU A 133 0.62 -11.05 13.46
N ASP A 134 -0.18 -10.60 14.42
CA ASP A 134 -0.95 -9.38 14.29
C ASP A 134 -0.03 -8.19 14.64
N ALA A 135 0.29 -7.38 13.63
CA ALA A 135 1.15 -6.21 13.75
C ALA A 135 0.30 -4.93 13.59
N ARG A 136 0.48 -3.95 14.47
CA ARG A 136 -0.13 -2.62 14.30
C ARG A 136 0.72 -1.82 13.33
N VAL A 137 0.22 -1.62 12.12
CA VAL A 137 0.93 -0.90 11.06
C VAL A 137 0.47 0.56 11.03
N SER A 138 1.44 1.48 11.00
CA SER A 138 1.24 2.89 10.66
C SER A 138 1.94 3.13 9.34
N TRP A 139 1.21 3.69 8.39
CA TRP A 139 1.80 4.11 7.13
C TRP A 139 2.05 5.61 7.27
N ASP A 140 3.17 5.95 7.90
CA ASP A 140 3.58 7.34 8.08
C ASP A 140 4.25 7.82 6.78
N TYR A 141 3.46 8.00 5.71
CA TYR A 141 3.93 8.67 4.50
C TYR A 141 3.51 10.14 4.51
N PHE A 142 4.50 11.02 4.44
CA PHE A 142 4.33 12.38 3.94
C PHE A 142 4.57 12.32 2.43
N VAL A 143 3.56 12.70 1.64
CA VAL A 143 3.71 12.95 0.20
C VAL A 143 3.60 14.44 -0.01
#